data_AF-A0A0F5MTM7-F1
#
_entry.id   AF-A0A0F5MTM7-F1
#
_cell.length_a   1.000
_cell.length_b   1.000
_cell.length_c   1.000
_cell.angle_alpha   90.00
_cell.angle_beta   90.00
_cell.angle_gamma   90.00
#
_symmetry.space_group_name_H-M   'P 1'
#
loop_
_entity.id
_entity.type
_entity.pdbx_description
1 polymer ?
#
loop_
_entity_poly.entity_id
_entity_poly.type
_entity_poly.pdbx_seq_one_letter_code
_entity_poly.pdbx_strand_id
1 'polypeptide(L)'
;MSEQFDGSEDGRRSFASRTPVNANPDRVEYRRGFVTKHQVSGWRFVMRRIASGVALHDTRMLVEPLRSQARAVLMGLLVLATVVGGCFVFTLIWPNSAANNDPVLADRSTSALYVRVGDQLHPVLNLTSARLIAGRPVNPTMVKSAALDKFARGNLIGIPGAPERMVQSSSRDADWTVCDAVSGSAAGVTVIAGPLDSSGSRAGALGAQQAVLVDNGAGAWLLWDGKRSRIDLADHAITGALGLGERGSAVPTPRPIATGLFNAIPEAPALVAPVIPGAGDKPSFDLRVPAPVGAVVAAHSLEGKSDSELRYYAVLEDGLQPISGVLAAVLRNSDSFGLDRPPVLGADDVAR
;
A
#
# COMPACT_ATOMS: atom_id res chain seq x y z
N MET A 1 65.24 -40.44 -5.52
CA MET A 1 66.59 -39.89 -5.37
C MET A 1 66.98 -40.14 -3.93
N SER A 2 67.85 -41.13 -3.74
CA SER A 2 68.51 -41.46 -2.50
C SER A 2 69.24 -40.24 -1.94
N GLU A 3 69.31 -40.09 -0.62
CA GLU A 3 70.59 -39.89 0.05
C GLU A 3 70.50 -40.10 1.56
N GLN A 4 71.67 -40.43 2.06
CA GLN A 4 71.96 -41.25 3.21
C GLN A 4 72.69 -40.37 4.24
N PHE A 5 72.39 -40.61 5.52
CA PHE A 5 73.21 -40.39 6.72
C PHE A 5 74.28 -39.28 6.78
N ASP A 6 74.13 -38.40 7.78
CA ASP A 6 75.20 -37.87 8.63
C ASP A 6 74.52 -37.44 9.97
N GLY A 7 74.89 -37.80 11.19
CA GLY A 7 76.21 -38.10 11.72
C GLY A 7 76.70 -36.92 12.57
N SER A 8 76.19 -36.74 13.80
CA SER A 8 76.92 -36.05 14.88
C SER A 8 76.21 -36.15 16.24
N GLU A 9 76.82 -36.91 17.15
CA GLU A 9 76.63 -36.76 18.59
C GLU A 9 77.22 -35.43 19.05
N ASP A 10 76.48 -34.60 19.78
CA ASP A 10 77.04 -33.84 20.91
C ASP A 10 75.95 -33.31 21.87
N GLY A 11 76.13 -33.59 23.18
CA GLY A 11 75.92 -32.53 24.16
C GLY A 11 74.71 -32.52 25.11
N ARG A 12 73.88 -33.57 25.25
CA ARG A 12 72.87 -33.59 26.34
C ARG A 12 73.44 -34.14 27.64
N ARG A 13 74.00 -33.22 28.44
CA ARG A 13 74.38 -33.43 29.85
C ARG A 13 73.15 -33.81 30.68
N SER A 14 72.99 -35.09 30.99
CA SER A 14 72.04 -35.56 32.01
C SER A 14 72.56 -35.18 33.39
N PHE A 15 71.78 -34.40 34.15
CA PHE A 15 72.06 -34.11 35.55
C PHE A 15 71.93 -35.40 36.37
N ALA A 16 73.06 -36.00 36.74
CA ALA A 16 73.08 -37.05 37.75
C ALA A 16 72.77 -36.42 39.12
N SER A 17 71.62 -36.79 39.71
CA SER A 17 71.26 -36.36 41.06
C SER A 17 72.25 -36.95 42.08
N ARG A 18 73.15 -36.13 42.60
CA ARG A 18 73.94 -36.47 43.80
C ARG A 18 73.06 -36.34 45.05
N THR A 19 72.15 -37.27 45.26
CA THR A 19 71.58 -37.50 46.59
C THR A 19 72.49 -38.50 47.32
N PRO A 20 72.98 -38.19 48.53
CA PRO A 20 73.74 -39.15 49.32
C PRO A 20 72.87 -40.38 49.60
N VAL A 21 73.45 -41.57 49.46
CA VAL A 21 72.81 -42.81 49.91
C VAL A 21 72.70 -42.73 51.44
N ASN A 22 71.47 -42.70 51.96
CA ASN A 22 71.23 -42.61 53.39
C ASN A 22 71.53 -43.96 54.04
N ALA A 23 72.66 -44.05 54.74
CA ALA A 23 73.14 -45.25 55.42
C ALA A 23 72.81 -45.24 56.93
N ASN A 24 71.64 -44.71 57.32
CA ASN A 24 71.19 -44.77 58.71
C ASN A 24 70.55 -46.15 59.00
N PRO A 25 71.03 -46.91 60.01
CA PRO A 25 70.53 -48.27 60.30
C PRO A 25 69.13 -48.29 60.95
N ASP A 26 68.62 -47.17 61.45
CA ASP A 26 67.24 -47.05 61.92
C ASP A 26 66.33 -46.55 60.79
N ARG A 27 65.64 -47.49 60.13
CA ARG A 27 64.56 -47.15 59.19
C ARG A 27 63.38 -46.58 59.96
N VAL A 28 63.06 -45.31 59.70
CA VAL A 28 61.88 -44.66 60.29
C VAL A 28 60.62 -45.25 59.67
N GLU A 29 59.95 -46.15 60.40
CA GLU A 29 58.58 -46.57 60.09
C GLU A 29 57.63 -45.38 60.25
N TYR A 30 57.00 -44.96 59.15
CA TYR A 30 55.95 -43.94 59.19
C TYR A 30 54.69 -44.52 59.85
N ARG A 31 54.61 -44.41 61.18
CA ARG A 31 53.35 -44.54 61.92
C ARG A 31 52.41 -43.45 61.42
N ARG A 32 51.20 -43.80 60.95
CA ARG A 32 50.12 -42.84 60.61
C ARG A 32 49.75 -42.05 61.87
N GLY A 33 50.46 -40.96 62.12
CA GLY A 33 50.25 -40.06 63.24
C GLY A 33 49.04 -39.16 63.01
N PHE A 34 48.33 -38.82 64.09
CA PHE A 34 47.27 -37.83 64.10
C PHE A 34 47.78 -36.53 63.45
N VAL A 35 47.10 -36.09 62.39
CA VAL A 35 47.44 -34.86 61.70
C VAL A 35 47.23 -33.70 62.67
N THR A 36 48.31 -33.10 63.14
CA THR A 36 48.23 -31.99 64.09
C THR A 36 47.78 -30.73 63.35
N LYS A 37 47.13 -29.79 64.05
CA LYS A 37 46.71 -28.50 63.49
C LYS A 37 47.86 -27.78 62.77
N HIS A 38 49.09 -27.97 63.25
CA HIS A 38 50.30 -27.39 62.69
C HIS A 38 50.72 -28.06 61.38
N GLN A 39 50.53 -29.38 61.23
CA GLN A 39 50.74 -30.08 59.96
C GLN A 39 49.70 -29.66 58.90
N VAL A 40 48.43 -29.49 59.26
CA VAL A 40 47.41 -28.96 58.33
C VAL A 40 47.74 -27.52 57.91
N SER A 41 48.17 -26.67 58.85
CA SER A 41 48.56 -25.29 58.50
C SER A 41 49.80 -25.25 57.62
N GLY A 42 50.81 -26.11 57.90
CA GLY A 42 52.01 -26.23 57.09
C GLY A 42 51.70 -26.74 55.67
N TRP A 43 50.87 -27.77 55.55
CA TRP A 43 50.42 -28.27 54.24
C TRP A 43 49.62 -27.22 53.46
N ARG A 44 48.67 -26.52 54.10
CA ARG A 44 47.94 -25.40 53.47
C ARG A 44 48.84 -24.25 53.07
N PHE A 45 49.94 -24.03 53.79
CA PHE A 45 50.93 -23.00 53.46
C PHE A 45 51.75 -23.41 52.22
N VAL A 46 52.24 -24.66 52.17
CA VAL A 46 52.95 -25.21 51.01
C VAL A 46 52.06 -25.19 49.77
N MET A 47 50.81 -25.64 49.87
CA MET A 47 49.86 -25.62 48.76
C MET A 47 49.57 -24.20 48.27
N ARG A 48 49.45 -23.21 49.18
CA ARG A 48 49.31 -21.80 48.80
C ARG A 48 50.55 -21.26 48.09
N ARG A 49 51.75 -21.63 48.55
CA ARG A 49 53.00 -21.21 47.91
C ARG A 49 53.15 -21.79 46.50
N ILE A 50 52.75 -23.04 46.29
CA ILE A 50 52.73 -23.68 44.97
C ILE A 50 51.70 -22.99 44.06
N ALA A 51 50.49 -22.74 44.55
CA ALA A 51 49.46 -22.04 43.78
C ALA A 51 49.89 -20.63 43.35
N SER A 52 50.51 -19.85 44.25
CA SER A 52 51.06 -18.54 43.91
C SER A 52 52.23 -18.62 42.94
N GLY A 53 53.13 -19.60 43.11
CA GLY A 53 54.26 -19.80 42.19
C GLY A 53 53.82 -20.16 40.78
N VAL A 54 52.75 -20.94 40.63
CA VAL A 54 52.20 -21.30 39.31
C VAL A 54 51.39 -20.13 38.71
N ALA A 55 50.57 -19.44 39.50
CA ALA A 55 49.69 -18.39 39.01
C ALA A 55 50.39 -17.05 38.76
N LEU A 56 51.39 -16.69 39.57
CA LEU A 56 52.02 -15.37 39.59
C LEU A 56 53.54 -15.39 39.33
N HIS A 57 54.14 -16.58 39.10
CA HIS A 57 55.59 -16.76 38.93
C HIS A 57 56.45 -16.23 40.09
N ASP A 58 55.84 -15.98 41.26
CA ASP A 58 56.53 -15.54 42.47
C ASP A 58 56.10 -16.38 43.69
N THR A 59 57.07 -16.77 44.51
CA THR A 59 56.87 -17.54 45.75
C THR A 59 56.90 -16.67 46.99
N ARG A 60 57.24 -15.38 46.86
CA ARG A 60 57.25 -14.40 47.94
C ARG A 60 55.82 -13.93 48.17
N MET A 61 55.13 -14.54 49.14
CA MET A 61 53.75 -14.20 49.54
C MET A 61 53.64 -12.81 50.23
N LEU A 62 54.10 -11.73 49.60
CA LEU A 62 54.03 -10.37 50.18
C LEU A 62 52.62 -9.77 50.14
N VAL A 63 51.80 -10.17 49.17
CA VAL A 63 50.38 -9.81 49.07
C VAL A 63 49.64 -11.07 48.63
N GLU A 64 48.41 -11.28 49.09
CA GLU A 64 47.63 -12.49 48.76
C GLU A 64 46.44 -12.16 47.83
N PRO A 65 46.70 -11.86 46.54
CA PRO A 65 45.70 -11.38 45.58
C PRO A 65 44.60 -12.41 45.30
N LEU A 66 44.91 -13.71 45.38
CA LEU A 66 43.94 -14.79 45.17
C LEU A 66 42.84 -14.80 46.25
N ARG A 67 43.14 -14.36 47.48
CA ARG A 67 42.14 -14.28 48.56
C ARG A 67 41.21 -13.08 48.42
N SER A 68 41.73 -11.92 48.02
CA SER A 68 40.89 -10.76 47.76
C SER A 68 40.00 -10.99 46.55
N GLN A 69 40.54 -11.59 45.48
CA GLN A 69 39.79 -11.97 44.29
C GLN A 69 38.71 -13.02 44.59
N ALA A 70 39.03 -14.08 45.34
CA ALA A 70 38.04 -15.10 45.72
C ALA A 70 36.93 -14.53 46.62
N ARG A 71 37.26 -13.62 47.57
CA ARG A 71 36.24 -12.95 48.40
C ARG A 71 35.37 -12.00 47.57
N ALA A 72 35.96 -11.27 46.63
CA ALA A 72 35.21 -10.39 45.74
C ALA A 72 34.23 -11.19 44.85
N VAL A 73 34.66 -12.33 44.31
CA VAL A 73 33.79 -13.24 43.54
C VAL A 73 32.67 -13.82 44.42
N LEU A 74 33.00 -14.25 45.64
CA LEU A 74 31.99 -14.79 46.57
C LEU A 74 30.94 -13.74 46.96
N MET A 75 31.37 -12.51 47.25
CA MET A 75 30.45 -11.41 47.55
C MET A 75 29.61 -11.03 46.33
N GLY A 76 30.22 -10.99 45.14
CA GLY A 76 29.49 -10.80 43.89
C GLY A 76 28.41 -11.86 43.67
N LEU A 77 28.71 -13.13 43.97
CA LEU A 77 27.76 -14.24 43.84
C LEU A 77 26.61 -14.12 44.86
N LEU A 78 26.89 -13.73 46.10
CA LEU A 78 25.86 -13.51 47.11
C LEU A 78 24.93 -12.34 46.74
N VAL A 79 25.49 -11.23 46.24
CA VAL A 79 24.69 -10.10 45.76
C VAL A 79 23.84 -10.51 44.57
N LEU A 80 24.41 -11.22 43.60
CA LEU A 80 23.67 -11.72 42.44
C LEU A 80 22.52 -12.64 42.88
N ALA A 81 22.78 -13.60 43.78
CA ALA A 81 21.76 -14.49 44.30
C ALA A 81 20.64 -13.72 45.02
N THR A 82 20.99 -12.67 45.77
CA THR A 82 20.02 -11.81 46.47
C THR A 82 19.18 -11.01 45.48
N VAL A 83 19.79 -10.44 44.45
CA VAL A 83 19.08 -9.70 43.39
C VAL A 83 18.15 -10.63 42.62
N VAL A 84 18.63 -11.80 42.19
CA VAL A 84 17.82 -12.80 41.48
C VAL A 84 16.66 -13.29 42.36
N GLY A 85 16.93 -13.58 43.64
CA GLY A 85 15.89 -13.95 44.60
C GLY A 85 14.87 -12.84 44.82
N GLY A 86 15.31 -11.59 44.93
CA GLY A 86 14.45 -10.42 45.03
C GLY A 86 13.56 -10.24 43.79
N CYS A 87 14.13 -10.35 42.59
CA CYS A 87 13.36 -10.32 41.33
C CYS A 87 12.33 -11.45 41.26
N PHE A 88 12.70 -12.66 41.70
CA PHE A 88 11.78 -13.80 41.72
C PHE A 88 10.58 -13.55 42.63
N VAL A 89 10.81 -13.10 43.87
CA VAL A 89 9.73 -12.79 44.82
C VAL A 89 8.86 -11.64 44.28
N PHE A 90 9.48 -10.60 43.70
CA PHE A 90 8.76 -9.48 43.11
C PHE A 90 7.78 -9.94 42.01
N THR A 91 8.18 -10.89 41.16
CA THR A 91 7.32 -11.43 40.10
C THR A 91 6.11 -12.22 40.59
N LEU A 92 6.20 -12.81 41.80
CA LEU A 92 5.11 -13.57 42.41
C LEU A 92 4.07 -12.65 43.06
N ILE A 93 4.51 -11.53 43.64
CA ILE A 93 3.63 -10.58 44.34
C ILE A 93 2.86 -9.70 43.35
N TRP A 94 3.49 -9.29 42.24
CA TRP A 94 2.84 -8.50 41.19
C TRP A 94 2.78 -9.27 39.86
N PRO A 95 1.95 -10.31 39.73
CA PRO A 95 1.70 -10.93 38.44
C PRO A 95 0.99 -9.90 37.54
N ASN A 96 1.52 -9.69 36.33
CA ASN A 96 1.01 -8.74 35.33
C ASN A 96 -0.53 -8.58 35.36
N SER A 97 -0.99 -7.43 35.86
CA SER A 97 -2.43 -7.09 35.97
C SER A 97 -3.05 -6.62 34.65
N ALA A 98 -2.28 -6.62 33.56
CA ALA A 98 -2.73 -6.13 32.26
C ALA A 98 -4.04 -6.81 31.80
N ALA A 99 -4.26 -8.08 32.18
CA ALA A 99 -5.51 -8.79 31.90
C ALA A 99 -6.77 -8.16 32.53
N ASN A 100 -6.64 -7.41 33.64
CA ASN A 100 -7.81 -6.86 34.35
C ASN A 100 -8.30 -5.51 33.81
N ASN A 101 -7.40 -4.69 33.27
CA ASN A 101 -7.72 -3.31 32.88
C ASN A 101 -7.92 -3.13 31.37
N ASP A 102 -7.48 -4.10 30.57
CA ASP A 102 -7.57 -3.99 29.12
C ASP A 102 -8.88 -4.60 28.57
N PRO A 103 -9.61 -3.87 27.71
CA PRO A 103 -10.89 -4.33 27.18
C PRO A 103 -10.74 -5.41 26.11
N VAL A 104 -9.56 -5.52 25.48
CA VAL A 104 -9.28 -6.49 24.41
C VAL A 104 -8.03 -7.27 24.76
N LEU A 105 -8.18 -8.58 24.86
CA LEU A 105 -7.12 -9.52 25.22
C LEU A 105 -6.87 -10.49 24.06
N ALA A 106 -5.62 -10.86 23.86
CA ALA A 106 -5.23 -11.91 22.93
C ALA A 106 -4.51 -13.02 23.69
N ASP A 107 -4.88 -14.26 23.42
CA ASP A 107 -4.16 -15.41 23.93
C ASP A 107 -2.78 -15.49 23.26
N ARG A 108 -1.71 -15.53 24.05
CA ARG A 108 -0.34 -15.64 23.57
C ARG A 108 -0.06 -16.94 22.82
N SER A 109 -0.77 -18.03 23.13
CA SER A 109 -0.55 -19.34 22.53
C SER A 109 -1.34 -19.56 21.25
N THR A 110 -2.58 -19.09 21.21
CA THR A 110 -3.52 -19.35 20.10
C THR A 110 -3.81 -18.12 19.26
N SER A 111 -3.37 -16.93 19.67
CA SER A 111 -3.76 -15.63 19.10
C SER A 111 -5.27 -15.37 19.06
N ALA A 112 -6.07 -16.18 19.76
CA ALA A 112 -7.51 -15.98 19.86
C ALA A 112 -7.81 -14.65 20.58
N LEU A 113 -8.74 -13.89 20.00
CA LEU A 113 -9.13 -12.57 20.49
C LEU A 113 -10.33 -12.69 21.43
N TYR A 114 -10.29 -11.93 22.51
CA TYR A 114 -11.34 -11.83 23.50
C TYR A 114 -11.61 -10.35 23.80
N VAL A 115 -12.88 -9.99 23.98
CA VAL A 115 -13.29 -8.65 24.41
C VAL A 115 -14.08 -8.76 25.70
N ARG A 116 -13.84 -7.84 26.61
CA ARG A 116 -14.57 -7.75 27.87
C ARG A 116 -15.86 -6.95 27.66
N VAL A 117 -17.00 -7.56 27.98
CA VAL A 117 -18.31 -6.92 27.98
C VAL A 117 -18.93 -7.14 29.36
N GLY A 118 -19.07 -6.07 30.14
CA GLY A 118 -19.37 -6.18 31.56
C GLY A 118 -18.29 -6.97 32.30
N ASP A 119 -18.70 -8.07 32.94
CA ASP A 119 -17.81 -8.95 33.71
C ASP A 119 -17.43 -10.26 32.99
N GLN A 120 -17.83 -10.42 31.72
CA GLN A 120 -17.54 -11.63 30.93
C GLN A 120 -16.56 -11.33 29.80
N LEU A 121 -15.72 -12.33 29.49
CA LEU A 121 -14.88 -12.35 28.29
C LEU A 121 -15.59 -13.10 27.18
N HIS A 122 -15.84 -12.41 26.08
CA HIS A 122 -16.42 -12.98 24.88
C HIS A 122 -15.33 -13.24 23.84
N PRO A 123 -15.20 -14.44 23.27
CA PRO A 123 -14.34 -14.64 22.12
C PRO A 123 -14.86 -13.80 20.94
N VAL A 124 -13.95 -13.26 20.13
CA VAL A 124 -14.27 -12.35 19.03
C VAL A 124 -13.67 -12.82 17.71
N LEU A 125 -14.45 -12.70 16.63
CA LEU A 125 -14.05 -13.12 15.28
C LEU A 125 -12.88 -12.32 14.69
N ASN A 126 -12.73 -11.04 15.04
CA ASN A 126 -11.67 -10.17 14.50
C ASN A 126 -11.42 -8.95 15.39
N LEU A 127 -10.24 -8.33 15.21
CA LEU A 127 -9.83 -7.14 15.96
C LEU A 127 -10.74 -5.94 15.72
N THR A 128 -11.29 -5.81 14.52
CA THR A 128 -12.23 -4.72 14.16
C THR A 128 -13.49 -4.78 15.01
N SER A 129 -14.10 -5.96 15.14
CA SER A 129 -15.26 -6.18 16.00
C SER A 129 -14.92 -5.90 17.47
N ALA A 130 -13.74 -6.33 17.94
CA ALA A 130 -13.30 -6.08 19.31
C ALA A 130 -13.15 -4.57 19.59
N ARG A 131 -12.59 -3.80 18.64
CA ARG A 131 -12.47 -2.33 18.74
C ARG A 131 -13.82 -1.62 18.69
N LEU A 132 -14.76 -2.11 17.87
CA LEU A 132 -16.12 -1.58 17.81
C LEU A 132 -16.86 -1.79 19.13
N ILE A 133 -16.77 -2.99 19.72
CA ILE A 133 -17.38 -3.31 21.01
C ILE A 133 -16.72 -2.50 22.14
N ALA A 134 -15.39 -2.33 22.10
CA ALA A 134 -14.67 -1.52 23.07
C ALA A 134 -14.87 0.00 22.89
N GLY A 135 -15.44 0.44 21.77
CA GLY A 135 -15.68 1.85 21.44
C GLY A 135 -14.41 2.70 21.24
N ARG A 136 -13.24 2.08 21.09
CA ARG A 136 -11.95 2.79 20.95
C ARG A 136 -10.90 1.98 20.18
N PRO A 137 -9.94 2.63 19.51
CA PRO A 137 -8.89 1.97 18.73
C PRO A 137 -7.80 1.38 19.64
N VAL A 138 -8.13 0.29 20.34
CA VAL A 138 -7.22 -0.42 21.25
C VAL A 138 -6.47 -1.54 20.53
N ASN A 139 -5.22 -1.77 20.93
CA ASN A 139 -4.44 -2.93 20.51
C ASN A 139 -4.63 -4.06 21.53
N PRO A 140 -4.70 -5.32 21.07
CA PRO A 140 -4.95 -6.44 21.96
C PRO A 140 -3.75 -6.67 22.88
N THR A 141 -4.02 -6.87 24.17
CA THR A 141 -2.98 -7.20 25.15
C THR A 141 -2.71 -8.69 25.19
N MET A 142 -1.45 -9.08 24.99
CA MET A 142 -1.03 -10.48 24.93
C MET A 142 -0.92 -11.12 26.32
N VAL A 143 -1.85 -11.99 26.67
CA VAL A 143 -1.94 -12.68 27.97
C VAL A 143 -1.79 -14.18 27.84
N LYS A 144 -1.40 -14.87 28.91
CA LYS A 144 -1.36 -16.34 28.94
C LYS A 144 -2.79 -16.89 29.05
N SER A 145 -3.06 -18.06 28.47
CA SER A 145 -4.39 -18.71 28.53
C SER A 145 -4.92 -18.86 29.97
N ALA A 146 -4.05 -19.21 30.92
CA ALA A 146 -4.41 -19.33 32.34
C ALA A 146 -4.89 -18.02 33.00
N ALA A 147 -4.61 -16.86 32.40
CA ALA A 147 -5.18 -15.58 32.85
C ALA A 147 -6.60 -15.37 32.30
N LEU A 148 -6.89 -15.86 31.10
CA LEU A 148 -8.22 -15.80 30.48
C LEU A 148 -9.22 -16.70 31.21
N ASP A 149 -8.76 -17.85 31.72
CA ASP A 149 -9.60 -18.81 32.46
C ASP A 149 -10.11 -18.28 33.81
N LYS A 150 -9.58 -17.15 34.29
CA LYS A 150 -10.05 -16.49 35.51
C LYS A 150 -11.35 -15.69 35.30
N PHE A 151 -11.73 -15.45 34.05
CA PHE A 151 -12.94 -14.69 33.71
C PHE A 151 -14.05 -15.64 33.24
N ALA A 152 -15.29 -15.28 33.52
CA ALA A 152 -16.44 -15.99 32.96
C ALA A 152 -16.44 -15.84 31.43
N ARG A 153 -16.56 -16.96 30.71
CA ARG A 153 -16.61 -16.98 29.25
C ARG A 153 -18.03 -16.75 28.75
N GLY A 154 -18.18 -15.79 27.86
CA GLY A 154 -19.42 -15.53 27.14
C GLY A 154 -19.43 -16.19 25.74
N ASN A 155 -20.50 -15.94 25.00
CA ASN A 155 -20.66 -16.44 23.62
C ASN A 155 -19.69 -15.75 22.64
N LEU A 156 -19.40 -16.44 21.53
CA LEU A 156 -18.66 -15.88 20.39
C LEU A 156 -19.44 -14.73 19.75
N ILE A 157 -18.78 -13.58 19.58
CA ILE A 157 -19.35 -12.38 18.98
C ILE A 157 -18.46 -11.79 17.89
N GLY A 158 -19.03 -10.92 17.07
CA GLY A 158 -18.32 -10.18 16.03
C GLY A 158 -18.96 -10.28 14.66
N ILE A 159 -18.44 -9.50 13.73
CA ILE A 159 -18.94 -9.39 12.37
C ILE A 159 -18.08 -10.30 11.47
N PRO A 160 -18.64 -11.36 10.87
CA PRO A 160 -17.89 -12.22 9.95
C PRO A 160 -17.46 -11.42 8.72
N GLY A 161 -16.22 -11.64 8.25
CA GLY A 161 -15.66 -10.96 7.07
C GLY A 161 -15.20 -9.51 7.30
N ALA A 162 -15.28 -8.98 8.54
CA ALA A 162 -14.71 -7.67 8.83
C ALA A 162 -13.18 -7.69 8.68
N PRO A 163 -12.57 -6.60 8.19
CA PRO A 163 -11.15 -6.55 7.90
C PRO A 163 -10.31 -6.73 9.17
N GLU A 164 -9.18 -7.41 9.08
CA GLU A 164 -8.24 -7.51 10.22
C GLU A 164 -7.31 -6.29 10.30
N ARG A 165 -6.99 -5.70 9.15
CA ARG A 165 -6.06 -4.59 9.03
C ARG A 165 -6.80 -3.34 8.54
N MET A 166 -6.85 -2.31 9.37
CA MET A 166 -7.45 -1.01 9.06
C MET A 166 -6.37 0.06 8.94
N VAL A 167 -5.48 -0.10 7.95
CA VAL A 167 -4.44 0.89 7.66
C VAL A 167 -4.94 1.78 6.52
N GLN A 168 -4.93 3.08 6.75
CA GLN A 168 -5.28 4.08 5.74
C GLN A 168 -4.04 4.40 4.89
N SER A 169 -4.26 4.71 3.61
CA SER A 169 -3.21 5.31 2.77
C SER A 169 -2.79 6.67 3.35
N SER A 170 -1.52 7.03 3.21
CA SER A 170 -1.03 8.37 3.57
C SER A 170 -1.41 9.42 2.52
N SER A 171 -1.81 9.01 1.31
CA SER A 171 -2.27 9.94 0.28
C SER A 171 -3.56 10.63 0.72
N ARG A 172 -3.65 11.93 0.45
CA ARG A 172 -4.83 12.77 0.71
C ARG A 172 -5.60 13.10 -0.57
N ASP A 173 -5.03 12.80 -1.72
CA ASP A 173 -5.66 13.04 -3.01
C ASP A 173 -6.75 12.00 -3.27
N ALA A 174 -7.86 12.45 -3.86
CA ALA A 174 -9.04 11.64 -4.11
C ALA A 174 -9.03 11.09 -5.55
N ASP A 175 -8.00 10.33 -5.88
CA ASP A 175 -7.85 9.73 -7.21
C ASP A 175 -8.67 8.44 -7.33
N TRP A 176 -9.78 8.53 -8.06
CA TRP A 176 -10.65 7.40 -8.36
C TRP A 176 -10.81 7.23 -9.87
N THR A 177 -10.50 6.05 -10.37
CA THR A 177 -10.67 5.70 -11.78
C THR A 177 -11.49 4.43 -11.91
N VAL A 178 -12.49 4.46 -12.80
CA VAL A 178 -13.22 3.27 -13.22
C VAL A 178 -12.79 2.94 -14.63
N CYS A 179 -12.32 1.72 -14.84
CA CYS A 179 -11.91 1.20 -16.14
C CYS A 179 -12.86 0.09 -16.57
N ASP A 180 -13.20 0.07 -17.86
CA ASP A 180 -13.94 -1.02 -18.49
C ASP A 180 -13.12 -1.59 -19.64
N ALA A 181 -12.84 -2.88 -19.58
CA ALA A 181 -12.13 -3.61 -20.60
C ALA A 181 -13.05 -4.66 -21.22
N VAL A 182 -13.35 -4.50 -22.51
CA VAL A 182 -14.27 -5.38 -23.24
C VAL A 182 -13.62 -6.72 -23.63
N SER A 183 -12.29 -6.79 -23.65
CA SER A 183 -11.55 -7.98 -24.10
C SER A 183 -10.15 -8.06 -23.47
N GLY A 184 -9.56 -9.26 -23.48
CA GLY A 184 -8.21 -9.52 -22.97
C GLY A 184 -8.21 -10.11 -21.56
N SER A 185 -7.01 -10.30 -20.99
CA SER A 185 -6.84 -10.89 -19.65
C SER A 185 -7.40 -10.03 -18.51
N ALA A 186 -7.58 -8.73 -18.76
CA ALA A 186 -8.16 -7.78 -17.81
C ALA A 186 -9.63 -7.46 -18.13
N ALA A 187 -10.33 -8.30 -18.91
CA ALA A 187 -11.72 -8.07 -19.27
C ALA A 187 -12.62 -7.93 -18.03
N GLY A 188 -13.52 -6.96 -18.06
CA GLY A 188 -14.39 -6.59 -16.95
C GLY A 188 -14.16 -5.16 -16.44
N VAL A 189 -14.82 -4.84 -15.33
CA VAL A 189 -14.76 -3.53 -14.69
C VAL A 189 -13.74 -3.55 -13.56
N THR A 190 -12.85 -2.57 -13.55
CA THR A 190 -11.87 -2.37 -12.47
C THR A 190 -12.05 -0.99 -11.86
N VAL A 191 -11.94 -0.92 -10.53
CA VAL A 191 -11.85 0.35 -9.79
C VAL A 191 -10.43 0.50 -9.28
N ILE A 192 -9.79 1.61 -9.64
CA ILE A 192 -8.44 1.96 -9.22
C ILE A 192 -8.56 3.13 -8.26
N ALA A 193 -8.06 2.93 -7.04
CA ALA A 193 -7.97 3.96 -6.00
C ALA A 193 -6.50 4.38 -5.84
N GLY A 194 -6.16 5.56 -6.35
CA GLY A 194 -4.80 6.10 -6.39
C GLY A 194 -4.41 6.65 -7.76
N PRO A 195 -3.22 7.27 -7.84
CA PRO A 195 -2.74 7.91 -9.06
C PRO A 195 -2.53 6.88 -10.17
N LEU A 196 -2.93 7.26 -11.39
CA LEU A 196 -2.67 6.46 -12.58
C LEU A 196 -1.23 6.63 -13.04
N ASP A 197 -0.60 5.53 -13.43
CA ASP A 197 0.67 5.59 -14.15
C ASP A 197 0.42 6.03 -15.60
N SER A 198 0.84 7.24 -15.93
CA SER A 198 0.73 7.82 -17.27
C SER A 198 2.02 7.70 -18.08
N SER A 199 3.04 6.99 -17.59
CA SER A 199 4.35 6.89 -18.25
C SER A 199 4.38 5.90 -19.43
N GLY A 200 3.31 5.12 -19.62
CA GLY A 200 3.18 4.14 -20.71
C GLY A 200 2.35 4.61 -21.90
N SER A 201 2.76 4.21 -23.12
CA SER A 201 2.11 4.57 -24.40
C SER A 201 0.77 3.87 -24.69
N ARG A 202 0.21 3.11 -23.74
CA ARG A 202 -0.97 2.25 -23.98
C ARG A 202 -2.30 2.86 -23.55
N ALA A 203 -2.30 3.93 -22.75
CA ALA A 203 -3.50 4.61 -22.29
C ALA A 203 -3.27 6.11 -22.25
N GLY A 204 -4.26 6.89 -22.69
CA GLY A 204 -4.19 8.35 -22.70
C GLY A 204 -5.59 8.96 -22.63
N ALA A 205 -5.64 10.24 -22.30
CA ALA A 205 -6.89 10.99 -22.34
C ALA A 205 -7.43 11.01 -23.77
N LEU A 206 -8.75 10.91 -23.89
CA LEU A 206 -9.44 11.04 -25.18
C LEU A 206 -9.22 12.46 -25.72
N GLY A 207 -8.71 12.58 -26.95
CA GLY A 207 -8.47 13.88 -27.57
C GLY A 207 -9.77 14.61 -27.95
N ALA A 208 -9.69 15.92 -28.18
CA ALA A 208 -10.86 16.76 -28.47
C ALA A 208 -11.61 16.38 -29.77
N GLN A 209 -10.93 15.73 -30.73
CA GLN A 209 -11.55 15.21 -31.97
C GLN A 209 -11.77 13.70 -31.93
N GLN A 210 -11.77 13.09 -30.75
CA GLN A 210 -11.99 11.66 -30.57
C GLN A 210 -13.25 11.42 -29.75
N ALA A 211 -14.00 10.40 -30.13
CA ALA A 211 -15.19 9.94 -29.43
C ALA A 211 -15.22 8.41 -29.44
N VAL A 212 -15.92 7.83 -28.47
CA VAL A 212 -16.12 6.39 -28.39
C VAL A 212 -17.61 6.08 -28.48
N LEU A 213 -17.99 5.27 -29.47
CA LEU A 213 -19.35 4.80 -29.63
C LEU A 213 -19.59 3.53 -28.80
N VAL A 214 -20.60 3.57 -27.93
CA VAL A 214 -20.92 2.49 -27.00
C VAL A 214 -22.40 2.13 -27.02
N ASP A 215 -22.73 0.92 -26.57
CA ASP A 215 -24.10 0.43 -26.39
C ASP A 215 -24.24 -0.16 -24.99
N ASN A 216 -25.26 0.28 -24.27
CA ASN A 216 -25.59 -0.17 -22.91
C ASN A 216 -26.75 -1.18 -22.87
N GLY A 217 -27.19 -1.69 -24.02
CA GLY A 217 -28.33 -2.59 -24.20
C GLY A 217 -29.67 -1.86 -24.43
N ALA A 218 -29.74 -0.55 -24.17
CA ALA A 218 -30.93 0.28 -24.40
C ALA A 218 -30.82 1.18 -25.64
N GLY A 219 -29.64 1.24 -26.27
CA GLY A 219 -29.38 2.03 -27.46
C GLY A 219 -27.94 2.53 -27.52
N ALA A 220 -27.60 3.18 -28.63
CA ALA A 220 -26.26 3.72 -28.85
C ALA A 220 -26.05 5.06 -28.13
N TRP A 221 -24.82 5.25 -27.64
CA TRP A 221 -24.35 6.43 -26.95
C TRP A 221 -22.97 6.83 -27.45
N LEU A 222 -22.73 8.13 -27.54
CA LEU A 222 -21.43 8.68 -27.86
C LEU A 222 -20.77 9.21 -26.58
N LEU A 223 -19.57 8.71 -26.27
CA LEU A 223 -18.72 9.23 -25.20
C LEU A 223 -17.74 10.25 -25.80
N TRP A 224 -17.80 11.49 -25.32
CA TRP A 224 -17.01 12.60 -25.85
C TRP A 224 -16.82 13.66 -24.76
N ASP A 225 -15.65 14.30 -24.71
CA ASP A 225 -15.37 15.43 -23.81
C ASP A 225 -15.85 15.24 -22.35
N GLY A 226 -15.64 14.04 -21.80
CA GLY A 226 -16.05 13.69 -20.44
C GLY A 226 -17.56 13.56 -20.22
N LYS A 227 -18.36 13.46 -21.28
CA LYS A 227 -19.82 13.33 -21.24
C LYS A 227 -20.27 12.15 -22.10
N ARG A 228 -21.54 11.76 -21.91
CA ARG A 228 -22.24 10.79 -22.76
C ARG A 228 -23.49 11.45 -23.34
N SER A 229 -23.73 11.27 -24.63
CA SER A 229 -24.97 11.71 -25.29
C SER A 229 -25.60 10.54 -26.04
N ARG A 230 -26.93 10.43 -25.96
CA ARG A 230 -27.65 9.43 -26.75
C ARG A 230 -27.55 9.78 -28.24
N ILE A 231 -27.37 8.77 -29.09
CA ILE A 231 -27.32 8.94 -30.54
C ILE A 231 -28.19 7.87 -31.20
N ASP A 232 -28.95 8.25 -32.22
CA ASP A 232 -29.62 7.31 -33.11
C ASP A 232 -28.74 7.08 -34.34
N LEU A 233 -28.34 5.83 -34.57
CA LEU A 233 -27.48 5.47 -35.70
C LEU A 233 -28.25 5.40 -37.04
N ALA A 234 -29.59 5.42 -36.99
CA ALA A 234 -30.42 5.53 -38.18
C ALA A 234 -30.55 6.98 -38.69
N ASP A 235 -30.20 7.98 -37.86
CA ASP A 235 -30.20 9.39 -38.25
C ASP A 235 -28.92 9.74 -39.02
N HIS A 236 -29.00 9.59 -40.34
CA HIS A 236 -27.89 9.88 -41.25
C HIS A 236 -27.46 11.35 -41.26
N ALA A 237 -28.33 12.29 -40.87
CA ALA A 237 -27.97 13.70 -40.80
C ALA A 237 -26.96 13.93 -39.68
N ILE A 238 -27.19 13.30 -38.52
CA ILE A 238 -26.30 13.34 -37.35
C ILE A 238 -25.05 12.51 -37.58
N THR A 239 -25.16 11.24 -38.01
CA THR A 239 -23.98 10.39 -38.20
C THR A 239 -23.05 10.95 -39.27
N GLY A 240 -23.61 11.49 -40.37
CA GLY A 240 -22.84 12.15 -41.43
C GLY A 240 -22.13 13.41 -40.94
N ALA A 241 -22.81 14.28 -40.20
CA ALA A 241 -22.23 15.51 -39.67
C ALA A 241 -21.13 15.27 -38.61
N LEU A 242 -21.21 14.16 -37.87
CA LEU A 242 -20.20 13.74 -36.91
C LEU A 242 -19.04 12.95 -37.55
N GLY A 243 -19.09 12.70 -38.86
CA GLY A 243 -18.08 11.91 -39.57
C GLY A 243 -18.15 10.40 -39.30
N LEU A 244 -19.23 9.91 -38.66
CA LEU A 244 -19.48 8.50 -38.42
C LEU A 244 -19.93 7.84 -39.72
N GLY A 245 -18.97 7.51 -40.58
CA GLY A 245 -19.21 6.91 -41.90
C GLY A 245 -18.71 7.74 -43.09
N GLU A 246 -17.94 8.81 -42.84
CA GLU A 246 -17.28 9.54 -43.93
C GLU A 246 -16.30 8.63 -44.71
N ARG A 247 -16.12 8.94 -46.01
CA ARG A 247 -15.27 8.21 -46.98
C ARG A 247 -15.72 6.79 -47.33
N GLY A 248 -17.02 6.51 -47.29
CA GLY A 248 -17.57 5.20 -47.70
C GLY A 248 -17.31 4.08 -46.68
N SER A 249 -16.96 4.45 -45.45
CA SER A 249 -16.82 3.51 -44.35
C SER A 249 -18.19 3.30 -43.67
N ALA A 250 -18.48 2.09 -43.22
CA ALA A 250 -19.69 1.82 -42.45
C ALA A 250 -19.60 2.53 -41.08
N VAL A 251 -20.75 2.94 -40.54
CA VAL A 251 -20.84 3.42 -39.16
C VAL A 251 -20.21 2.37 -38.23
N PRO A 252 -19.27 2.74 -37.34
CA PRO A 252 -18.64 1.78 -36.43
C PRO A 252 -19.70 1.04 -35.59
N THR A 253 -19.51 -0.26 -35.37
CA THR A 253 -20.36 -1.00 -34.45
C THR A 253 -20.14 -0.51 -33.02
N PRO A 254 -21.18 -0.10 -32.28
CA PRO A 254 -21.06 0.28 -30.89
C PRO A 254 -20.42 -0.82 -30.04
N ARG A 255 -19.54 -0.43 -29.12
CA ARG A 255 -18.94 -1.37 -28.18
C ARG A 255 -19.81 -1.54 -26.94
N PRO A 256 -19.95 -2.75 -26.38
CA PRO A 256 -20.65 -2.90 -25.12
C PRO A 256 -19.92 -2.11 -24.03
N ILE A 257 -20.68 -1.50 -23.12
CA ILE A 257 -20.15 -0.79 -21.95
C ILE A 257 -20.79 -1.31 -20.67
N ALA A 258 -19.98 -1.50 -19.65
CA ALA A 258 -20.46 -1.90 -18.33
C ALA A 258 -21.20 -0.75 -17.64
N THR A 259 -22.26 -1.09 -16.90
CA THR A 259 -23.13 -0.13 -16.20
C THR A 259 -22.36 0.77 -15.23
N GLY A 260 -21.30 0.26 -14.59
CA GLY A 260 -20.46 1.02 -13.66
C GLY A 260 -19.74 2.19 -14.33
N LEU A 261 -19.08 1.96 -15.46
CA LEU A 261 -18.43 3.03 -16.23
C LEU A 261 -19.46 3.96 -16.87
N PHE A 262 -20.54 3.40 -17.43
CA PHE A 262 -21.61 4.18 -18.02
C PHE A 262 -22.13 5.22 -17.02
N ASN A 263 -22.52 4.80 -15.82
CA ASN A 263 -23.06 5.68 -14.76
C ASN A 263 -22.06 6.69 -14.18
N ALA A 264 -20.76 6.46 -14.33
CA ALA A 264 -19.74 7.40 -13.90
C ALA A 264 -19.61 8.62 -14.83
N ILE A 265 -20.03 8.49 -16.09
CA ILE A 265 -19.93 9.54 -17.11
C ILE A 265 -21.22 10.38 -17.11
N PRO A 266 -21.15 11.72 -16.89
CA PRO A 266 -22.31 12.60 -16.92
C PRO A 266 -23.07 12.57 -18.25
N GLU A 267 -24.39 12.52 -18.16
CA GLU A 267 -25.29 12.56 -19.31
C GLU A 267 -25.49 14.00 -19.81
N ALA A 268 -25.30 14.18 -21.11
CA ALA A 268 -25.60 15.39 -21.85
C ALA A 268 -26.83 15.16 -22.76
N PRO A 269 -27.43 16.23 -23.30
CA PRO A 269 -28.57 16.09 -24.22
C PRO A 269 -28.28 15.12 -25.37
N ALA A 270 -29.35 14.50 -25.87
CA ALA A 270 -29.28 13.61 -27.03
C ALA A 270 -28.78 14.38 -28.27
N LEU A 271 -28.00 13.71 -29.10
CA LEU A 271 -27.52 14.22 -30.38
C LEU A 271 -28.63 14.05 -31.41
N VAL A 272 -29.47 15.08 -31.52
CA VAL A 272 -30.56 15.17 -32.49
C VAL A 272 -30.50 16.53 -33.16
N ALA A 273 -31.04 16.61 -34.38
CA ALA A 273 -31.18 17.90 -35.05
C ALA A 273 -32.09 18.81 -34.21
N PRO A 274 -31.67 20.04 -33.89
CA PRO A 274 -32.49 20.94 -33.11
C PRO A 274 -33.74 21.31 -33.91
N VAL A 275 -34.89 21.33 -33.23
CA VAL A 275 -36.15 21.79 -33.84
C VAL A 275 -36.12 23.31 -33.88
N ILE A 276 -36.17 23.87 -35.09
CA ILE A 276 -36.21 25.33 -35.31
C ILE A 276 -37.66 25.71 -35.66
N PRO A 277 -38.33 26.53 -34.83
CA PRO A 277 -39.68 27.03 -35.14
C PRO A 277 -39.70 27.81 -36.45
N GLY A 278 -40.74 27.61 -37.26
CA GLY A 278 -40.87 28.29 -38.56
C GLY A 278 -39.85 27.84 -39.62
N ALA A 279 -39.21 26.68 -39.45
CA ALA A 279 -38.25 26.18 -40.44
C ALA A 279 -38.86 26.12 -41.85
N GLY A 280 -38.17 26.74 -42.82
CA GLY A 280 -38.64 26.90 -44.21
C GLY A 280 -39.37 28.22 -44.48
N ASP A 281 -39.81 28.96 -43.45
CA ASP A 281 -40.47 30.25 -43.61
C ASP A 281 -39.46 31.37 -43.93
N LYS A 282 -39.99 32.50 -44.43
CA LYS A 282 -39.19 33.72 -44.60
C LYS A 282 -38.90 34.31 -43.21
N PRO A 283 -37.63 34.64 -42.87
CA PRO A 283 -37.31 35.31 -41.61
C PRO A 283 -37.96 36.71 -41.53
N SER A 284 -38.14 37.22 -40.31
CA SER A 284 -38.79 38.53 -40.08
C SER A 284 -37.92 39.72 -40.44
N PHE A 285 -36.64 39.49 -40.75
CA PHE A 285 -35.67 40.48 -41.19
C PHE A 285 -35.24 40.24 -42.63
N ASP A 286 -34.79 41.29 -43.31
CA ASP A 286 -34.38 41.20 -44.71
C ASP A 286 -32.93 40.72 -44.84
N LEU A 287 -32.76 39.49 -45.37
CA LEU A 287 -31.48 38.97 -45.83
C LEU A 287 -31.31 39.26 -47.33
N ARG A 288 -30.11 39.69 -47.74
CA ARG A 288 -29.78 39.91 -49.17
C ARG A 288 -29.77 38.62 -49.99
N VAL A 289 -29.57 37.49 -49.32
CA VAL A 289 -29.54 36.16 -49.93
C VAL A 289 -30.83 35.40 -49.57
N PRO A 290 -31.36 34.58 -50.48
CA PRO A 290 -32.52 33.74 -50.18
C PRO A 290 -32.09 32.63 -49.21
N ALA A 291 -32.37 32.82 -47.92
CA ALA A 291 -32.13 31.84 -46.87
C ALA A 291 -33.33 31.83 -45.92
N PRO A 292 -34.15 30.75 -45.91
CA PRO A 292 -35.27 30.64 -44.98
C PRO A 292 -34.79 30.38 -43.55
N VAL A 293 -35.72 30.50 -42.59
CA VAL A 293 -35.49 30.07 -41.21
C VAL A 293 -35.09 28.59 -41.19
N GLY A 294 -34.05 28.24 -40.43
CA GLY A 294 -33.44 26.92 -40.38
C GLY A 294 -32.28 26.72 -41.36
N ALA A 295 -32.11 27.58 -42.37
CA ALA A 295 -30.99 27.49 -43.29
C ALA A 295 -29.66 27.90 -42.63
N VAL A 296 -28.56 27.47 -43.25
CA VAL A 296 -27.20 27.83 -42.82
C VAL A 296 -26.60 28.83 -43.80
N VAL A 297 -26.09 29.94 -43.26
CA VAL A 297 -25.33 30.95 -44.00
C VAL A 297 -23.90 31.01 -43.46
N ALA A 298 -22.98 31.50 -44.29
CA ALA A 298 -21.58 31.67 -43.92
C ALA A 298 -21.20 33.15 -44.01
N ALA A 299 -20.24 33.60 -43.21
CA ALA A 299 -19.65 34.93 -43.34
C ALA A 299 -18.14 34.85 -43.10
N HIS A 300 -17.37 35.78 -43.65
CA HIS A 300 -15.93 35.84 -43.40
C HIS A 300 -15.67 36.26 -41.94
N SER A 301 -14.78 35.53 -41.26
CA SER A 301 -14.36 35.84 -39.89
C SER A 301 -13.39 37.02 -39.90
N LEU A 302 -13.66 38.04 -39.08
CA LEU A 302 -12.74 39.16 -38.86
C LEU A 302 -11.57 38.83 -37.92
N GLU A 303 -11.68 37.73 -37.16
CA GLU A 303 -10.70 37.30 -36.16
C GLU A 303 -9.80 36.17 -36.65
N GLY A 304 -9.98 35.72 -37.90
CA GLY A 304 -9.28 34.57 -38.47
C GLY A 304 -7.81 34.84 -38.78
N LYS A 305 -6.99 33.79 -38.77
CA LYS A 305 -5.58 33.87 -39.20
C LYS A 305 -5.42 34.03 -40.72
N SER A 306 -6.51 33.82 -41.48
CA SER A 306 -6.59 34.07 -42.92
C SER A 306 -7.92 34.71 -43.30
N ASP A 307 -7.90 35.51 -44.36
CA ASP A 307 -9.06 36.17 -44.97
C ASP A 307 -10.15 35.18 -45.47
N SER A 308 -9.83 33.89 -45.52
CA SER A 308 -10.68 32.81 -46.05
C SER A 308 -11.42 32.00 -44.98
N GLU A 309 -11.25 32.31 -43.70
CA GLU A 309 -11.91 31.57 -42.62
C GLU A 309 -13.40 31.94 -42.54
N LEU A 310 -14.28 30.96 -42.79
CA LEU A 310 -15.72 31.13 -42.74
C LEU A 310 -16.25 30.81 -41.34
N ARG A 311 -17.12 31.69 -40.83
CA ARG A 311 -17.96 31.46 -39.65
C ARG A 311 -19.38 31.12 -40.12
N TYR A 312 -19.96 30.07 -39.55
CA TYR A 312 -21.31 29.61 -39.91
C TYR A 312 -22.35 30.18 -38.95
N TYR A 313 -23.52 30.47 -39.50
CA TYR A 313 -24.68 30.96 -38.74
C TYR A 313 -25.92 30.16 -39.14
N ALA A 314 -26.78 29.86 -38.16
CA ALA A 314 -28.14 29.41 -38.41
C ALA A 314 -29.06 30.63 -38.54
N VAL A 315 -29.95 30.61 -39.54
CA VAL A 315 -31.00 31.60 -39.69
C VAL A 315 -32.16 31.23 -38.78
N LEU A 316 -32.52 32.11 -37.84
CA LEU A 316 -33.70 32.00 -37.00
C LEU A 316 -34.77 33.00 -37.48
N GLU A 317 -35.95 32.96 -36.89
CA GLU A 317 -37.04 33.89 -37.24
C GLU A 317 -36.62 35.35 -37.03
N ASP A 318 -35.95 35.63 -35.90
CA ASP A 318 -35.63 36.96 -35.38
C ASP A 318 -34.16 37.38 -35.58
N GLY A 319 -33.28 36.49 -36.04
CA GLY A 319 -31.88 36.83 -36.26
C GLY A 319 -30.97 35.68 -36.72
N LEU A 320 -29.66 35.93 -36.63
CA LEU A 320 -28.61 34.96 -36.97
C LEU A 320 -27.91 34.46 -35.70
N GLN A 321 -27.80 33.14 -35.54
CA GLN A 321 -27.11 32.52 -34.41
C GLN A 321 -25.77 31.92 -34.88
N PRO A 322 -24.61 32.31 -34.32
CA PRO A 322 -23.34 31.66 -34.65
C PRO A 322 -23.34 30.20 -34.19
N ILE A 323 -22.88 29.31 -35.08
CA ILE A 323 -22.89 27.85 -34.86
C ILE A 323 -21.57 27.21 -35.24
N SER A 324 -21.33 25.99 -34.72
CA SER A 324 -20.16 25.18 -35.08
C SER A 324 -20.32 24.57 -36.48
N GLY A 325 -19.20 24.19 -37.11
CA GLY A 325 -19.22 23.49 -38.39
C GLY A 325 -19.98 22.15 -38.35
N VAL A 326 -19.93 21.45 -37.21
CA VAL A 326 -20.71 20.21 -37.01
C VAL A 326 -22.20 20.51 -37.01
N LEU A 327 -22.65 21.53 -36.27
CA LEU A 327 -24.07 21.90 -36.24
C LEU A 327 -24.54 22.42 -37.60
N ALA A 328 -23.70 23.16 -38.33
CA ALA A 328 -23.97 23.57 -39.70
C ALA A 328 -24.19 22.35 -40.62
N ALA A 329 -23.35 21.33 -40.50
CA ALA A 329 -23.52 20.08 -41.24
C ALA A 329 -24.80 19.33 -40.82
N VAL A 330 -25.12 19.27 -39.52
CA VAL A 330 -26.37 18.65 -39.02
C VAL A 330 -27.59 19.32 -39.65
N LEU A 331 -27.67 20.65 -39.58
CA LEU A 331 -28.81 21.39 -40.13
C LEU A 331 -28.97 21.16 -41.63
N ARG A 332 -27.86 21.26 -42.39
CA ARG A 332 -27.89 21.05 -43.85
C ARG A 332 -28.22 19.63 -44.28
N ASN A 333 -27.74 18.63 -43.53
CA ASN A 333 -28.05 17.24 -43.82
C ASN A 333 -29.50 16.90 -43.45
N SER A 334 -30.09 17.62 -42.50
CA SER A 334 -31.49 17.47 -42.09
C SER A 334 -32.44 18.07 -43.13
N ASP A 335 -32.18 19.32 -43.53
CA ASP A 335 -32.87 19.97 -44.65
C ASP A 335 -31.95 21.04 -45.28
N SER A 336 -31.74 20.95 -46.58
CA SER A 336 -30.93 21.92 -47.32
C SER A 336 -31.73 23.13 -47.78
N PHE A 337 -33.07 23.07 -47.74
CA PHE A 337 -33.98 24.06 -48.31
C PHE A 337 -33.67 24.42 -49.77
N GLY A 338 -33.11 23.46 -50.54
CA GLY A 338 -32.70 23.64 -51.92
C GLY A 338 -31.38 24.41 -52.11
N LEU A 339 -30.61 24.65 -51.04
CA LEU A 339 -29.33 25.33 -51.08
C LEU A 339 -28.16 24.35 -51.22
N ASP A 340 -27.54 24.32 -52.41
CA ASP A 340 -26.36 23.47 -52.70
C ASP A 340 -25.15 23.79 -51.80
N ARG A 341 -25.03 25.05 -51.36
CA ARG A 341 -23.98 25.51 -50.43
C ARG A 341 -24.52 26.66 -49.56
N PRO A 342 -23.97 26.87 -48.36
CA PRO A 342 -24.30 28.03 -47.54
C PRO A 342 -24.04 29.31 -48.32
N PRO A 343 -25.05 30.18 -48.51
CA PRO A 343 -24.83 31.51 -49.05
C PRO A 343 -23.86 32.30 -48.17
N VAL A 344 -22.99 33.09 -48.80
CA VAL A 344 -22.00 33.91 -48.08
C VAL A 344 -22.55 35.32 -47.90
N LEU A 345 -22.59 35.79 -46.66
CA LEU A 345 -22.97 37.12 -46.24
C LEU A 345 -21.75 38.04 -46.13
N GLY A 346 -21.95 39.33 -46.40
CA GLY A 346 -20.97 40.36 -46.08
C GLY A 346 -20.98 40.71 -44.58
N ALA A 347 -19.91 41.33 -44.08
CA ALA A 347 -19.82 41.74 -42.67
C ALA A 347 -20.96 42.70 -42.28
N ASP A 348 -21.32 43.63 -43.16
CA ASP A 348 -22.42 44.59 -42.95
C ASP A 348 -23.80 43.91 -42.89
N ASP A 349 -23.95 42.73 -43.52
CA ASP A 349 -25.19 41.98 -43.53
C ASP A 349 -25.41 41.18 -42.24
N VAL A 350 -24.32 40.86 -41.52
CA VAL A 350 -24.36 40.20 -40.21
C VAL A 350 -24.56 41.20 -39.07
N ALA A 351 -24.06 42.43 -39.22
CA ALA A 351 -24.09 43.46 -38.18
C ALA A 351 -25.38 44.29 -38.12
N ARG A 352 -26.24 44.17 -39.14
CA ARG A 352 -27.48 44.93 -39.27
C ARG A 352 -28.65 44.23 -38.59
#